data_AF-A0A5N5JTU6-F1
#
_entry.id   AF-A0A5N5JTU6-F1
#
_cell.length_a   1.000
_cell.length_b   1.000
_cell.length_c   1.000
_cell.angle_alpha   90.00
_cell.angle_beta   90.00
_cell.angle_gamma   90.00
#
_symmetry.space_group_name_H-M   'P 1'
#
loop_
_entity.id
_entity.type
_entity.pdbx_description
1 polymer ?
#
loop_
_entity_poly.entity_id
_entity_poly.type
_entity_poly.pdbx_seq_one_letter_code
_entity_poly.pdbx_strand_id
1 'polypeptide(L)'
;MEEVEVPNISIRMFRFLSNLSHIYFKRFEYCTYSPNVRSCKPNTDGISSFENLLANIILRVFVWVVAFVICFGNVFVICLRSCVGSENEHHTMAIKSLCCADCLMGVYLFFIGAFDVKYCGEYNRHAHVWMESLSCQLIGSLALLSTEVSVMMLTYMTLEKYVCIVFPFHHYRAGRKRTLCSLTSIWALGFVLALAPFCDRNTFGNFYGRNGVCFPLHSDQAEKPGARCYSTGIFLGLNLFAFILIVFSYSSMFYSIQKTAKSARQTTFDLEVSVAKRFFFIVFTDAMCWIPIFLLKILSLLQVQITGTLILWVVIFILPINSALNPILYTITTSAFQERLRVCVRFRCMDNR
;
A
#
# COMPACT_ATOMS: atom_id res chain seq x y z
N MET A 1 23.07 -35.59 3.59
CA MET A 1 23.74 -34.42 2.97
C MET A 1 22.98 -33.21 3.44
N GLU A 2 23.54 -32.48 4.39
CA GLU A 2 22.99 -31.18 4.78
C GLU A 2 23.74 -30.12 3.96
N GLU A 3 22.98 -29.21 3.37
CA GLU A 3 23.44 -27.97 2.70
C GLU A 3 24.31 -28.12 1.43
N VAL A 4 23.77 -28.77 0.39
CA VAL A 4 24.37 -28.72 -0.96
C VAL A 4 23.79 -27.54 -1.74
N GLU A 5 24.62 -26.56 -2.09
CA GLU A 5 24.24 -25.48 -3.01
C GLU A 5 24.28 -25.99 -4.46
N VAL A 6 23.11 -26.12 -5.08
CA VAL A 6 22.98 -26.50 -6.50
C VAL A 6 22.62 -25.26 -7.32
N PRO A 7 23.56 -24.70 -8.11
CA PRO A 7 23.23 -23.63 -9.04
C PRO A 7 22.35 -24.18 -10.18
N ASN A 8 21.35 -23.41 -10.61
CA ASN A 8 20.44 -23.74 -11.72
C ASN A 8 19.67 -25.07 -11.56
N ILE A 9 18.88 -25.16 -10.47
CA ILE A 9 17.94 -26.25 -10.23
C ILE A 9 16.96 -26.43 -11.41
N SER A 10 16.80 -27.67 -11.89
CA SER A 10 15.90 -28.01 -12.99
C SER A 10 15.17 -29.33 -12.73
N ILE A 11 13.98 -29.47 -13.33
CA ILE A 11 13.12 -30.66 -13.20
C ILE A 11 13.83 -31.97 -13.61
N ARG A 12 14.76 -31.88 -14.56
CA ARG A 12 15.45 -33.05 -15.12
C ARG A 12 16.39 -33.70 -14.11
N MET A 13 16.93 -32.91 -13.17
CA MET A 13 17.86 -33.42 -12.15
C MET A 13 17.19 -34.38 -11.17
N PHE A 14 15.92 -34.16 -10.85
CA PHE A 14 15.20 -34.98 -9.87
C PHE A 14 14.33 -36.06 -10.51
N ARG A 15 14.10 -36.00 -11.83
CA ARG A 15 13.27 -36.96 -12.55
C ARG A 15 13.77 -38.40 -12.44
N PHE A 16 15.09 -38.61 -12.37
CA PHE A 16 15.71 -39.93 -12.31
C PHE A 16 15.93 -40.46 -10.89
N LEU A 17 15.62 -39.67 -9.86
CA LEU A 17 15.81 -40.06 -8.45
C LEU A 17 14.55 -40.75 -7.91
N SER A 18 14.27 -41.97 -8.36
CA SER A 18 13.06 -42.73 -8.00
C SER A 18 13.05 -43.27 -6.56
N ASN A 19 14.23 -43.45 -5.95
CA ASN A 19 14.36 -43.94 -4.57
C ASN A 19 14.43 -42.81 -3.52
N LEU A 20 14.33 -41.55 -3.93
CA LEU A 20 14.40 -40.41 -3.02
C LEU A 20 13.06 -40.22 -2.31
N SER A 21 13.02 -40.51 -1.00
CA SER A 21 11.80 -40.44 -0.18
C SER A 21 11.57 -39.06 0.43
N HIS A 22 12.64 -38.34 0.79
CA HIS A 22 12.61 -37.04 1.43
C HIS A 22 13.54 -36.05 0.71
N ILE A 23 13.05 -34.84 0.46
CA ILE A 23 13.86 -33.73 -0.07
C ILE A 23 13.52 -32.43 0.65
N TYR A 24 14.55 -31.65 0.94
CA TYR A 24 14.44 -30.34 1.57
C TYR A 24 14.98 -29.31 0.59
N PHE A 25 14.14 -28.37 0.19
CA PHE A 25 14.52 -27.21 -0.61
C PHE A 25 14.57 -25.95 0.25
N LYS A 26 15.28 -24.93 -0.22
CA LYS A 26 15.24 -23.60 0.41
C LYS A 26 13.89 -22.91 0.23
N ARG A 27 13.16 -23.23 -0.86
CA ARG A 27 11.86 -22.64 -1.20
C ARG A 27 10.85 -23.72 -1.55
N PHE A 28 9.60 -23.53 -1.15
CA PHE A 28 8.54 -24.51 -1.37
C PHE A 28 8.19 -24.68 -2.87
N GLU A 29 8.30 -23.61 -3.67
CA GLU A 29 8.01 -23.62 -5.11
C GLU A 29 8.82 -24.66 -5.90
N TYR A 30 10.02 -25.02 -5.42
CA TYR A 30 10.88 -26.04 -6.05
C TYR A 30 10.43 -27.47 -5.79
N CYS A 31 9.51 -27.71 -4.86
CA CYS A 31 8.92 -29.03 -4.66
C CYS A 31 8.19 -29.55 -5.89
N THR A 32 7.73 -28.66 -6.78
CA THR A 32 7.15 -29.04 -8.08
C THR A 32 8.17 -29.74 -8.98
N TYR A 33 9.48 -29.57 -8.73
CA TYR A 33 10.51 -30.22 -9.53
C TYR A 33 10.79 -31.67 -9.16
N SER A 34 10.28 -32.14 -8.03
CA SER A 34 10.46 -33.50 -7.53
C SER A 34 9.10 -34.19 -7.30
N PRO A 35 8.29 -34.43 -8.35
CA PRO A 35 6.93 -34.97 -8.20
C PRO A 35 6.91 -36.42 -7.67
N ASN A 36 8.01 -37.16 -7.86
CA ASN A 36 8.12 -38.56 -7.44
C ASN A 36 8.50 -38.71 -5.95
N VAL A 37 8.86 -37.62 -5.27
CA VAL A 37 9.30 -37.64 -3.87
C VAL A 37 8.09 -37.57 -2.94
N ARG A 38 7.99 -38.52 -2.00
CA ARG A 38 6.84 -38.63 -1.08
C ARG A 38 6.73 -37.48 -0.09
N SER A 39 7.85 -36.89 0.30
CA SER A 39 7.90 -35.83 1.32
C SER A 39 8.86 -34.71 0.87
N CYS A 40 8.28 -33.57 0.50
CA CYS A 40 9.03 -32.36 0.15
C CYS A 40 8.79 -31.26 1.18
N LYS A 41 9.86 -30.56 1.59
CA LYS A 41 9.82 -29.45 2.56
C LYS A 41 10.57 -28.23 2.00
N PRO A 42 10.21 -27.00 2.39
CA PRO A 42 9.13 -26.59 3.29
C PRO A 42 7.75 -26.61 2.62
N ASN A 43 6.68 -26.65 3.42
CA ASN A 43 5.29 -26.65 2.92
C ASN A 43 4.68 -25.24 2.78
N THR A 44 5.42 -24.22 3.20
CA THR A 44 4.98 -22.81 3.26
C THR A 44 6.20 -21.89 3.32
N ASP A 45 6.06 -20.69 2.78
CA ASP A 45 6.96 -19.54 2.96
C ASP A 45 6.44 -18.56 4.03
N GLY A 46 5.36 -18.91 4.74
CA GLY A 46 4.62 -18.06 5.68
C GLY A 46 3.58 -17.16 5.02
N ILE A 47 3.59 -17.03 3.70
CA ILE A 47 2.67 -16.21 2.88
C ILE A 47 1.65 -17.16 2.21
N SER A 48 2.18 -18.11 1.45
CA SER A 48 1.49 -19.14 0.70
C SER A 48 1.65 -20.50 1.36
N SER A 49 0.70 -21.40 1.09
CA SER A 49 0.82 -22.81 1.44
C SER A 49 0.91 -23.66 0.17
N PHE A 50 1.12 -24.96 0.34
CA PHE A 50 1.13 -25.89 -0.80
C PHE A 50 -0.18 -25.87 -1.60
N GLU A 51 -1.31 -25.64 -0.92
CA GLU A 51 -2.64 -25.70 -1.50
C GLU A 51 -3.14 -24.32 -1.94
N ASN A 52 -2.77 -23.25 -1.24
CA ASN A 52 -3.40 -21.93 -1.43
C ASN A 52 -2.35 -20.82 -1.52
N LEU A 53 -2.63 -19.80 -2.36
CA LEU A 53 -1.78 -18.61 -2.50
C LEU A 53 -1.76 -17.81 -1.19
N LEU A 54 -2.92 -17.69 -0.53
CA LEU A 54 -3.04 -17.15 0.82
C LEU A 54 -3.32 -18.29 1.79
N ALA A 55 -2.34 -18.62 2.63
CA ALA A 55 -2.43 -19.76 3.54
C ALA A 55 -3.59 -19.63 4.56
N ASN A 56 -3.92 -18.41 4.99
CA ASN A 56 -4.90 -18.15 6.04
C ASN A 56 -6.28 -17.82 5.47
N ILE A 57 -7.32 -18.52 5.92
CA ILE A 57 -8.71 -18.30 5.50
C ILE A 57 -9.23 -16.90 5.84
N ILE A 58 -8.81 -16.34 6.99
CA ILE A 58 -9.21 -14.99 7.43
C ILE A 58 -8.74 -13.97 6.40
N LEU A 59 -7.50 -14.11 5.93
CA LEU A 59 -6.89 -13.22 4.97
C LEU A 59 -7.55 -13.33 3.59
N ARG A 60 -7.96 -14.54 3.18
CA ARG A 60 -8.72 -14.74 1.94
C ARG A 60 -10.05 -14.01 1.93
N VAL A 61 -10.84 -14.13 3.00
CA VAL A 61 -12.11 -13.39 3.13
C VAL A 61 -11.86 -11.88 3.20
N PHE A 62 -10.84 -11.48 3.97
CA PHE A 62 -10.49 -10.08 4.16
C PHE A 62 -10.10 -9.38 2.85
N VAL A 63 -9.31 -10.04 1.98
CA VAL A 63 -8.90 -9.49 0.67
C VAL A 63 -10.10 -9.06 -0.16
N TRP A 64 -11.14 -9.89 -0.24
CA TRP A 64 -12.35 -9.56 -0.99
C TRP A 64 -13.11 -8.39 -0.38
N VAL A 65 -13.32 -8.42 0.94
CA VAL A 65 -14.04 -7.35 1.65
C VAL A 65 -13.34 -6.01 1.44
N VAL A 66 -12.01 -5.97 1.64
CA VAL A 66 -11.25 -4.73 1.54
C VAL A 66 -11.10 -4.26 0.10
N ALA A 67 -10.92 -5.16 -0.87
CA ALA A 67 -10.92 -4.79 -2.28
C ALA A 67 -12.22 -4.05 -2.67
N PHE A 68 -13.37 -4.57 -2.27
CA PHE A 68 -14.66 -3.91 -2.53
C PHE A 68 -14.79 -2.59 -1.79
N VAL A 69 -14.47 -2.55 -0.50
CA VAL A 69 -14.54 -1.31 0.30
C VAL A 69 -13.66 -0.21 -0.28
N ILE A 70 -12.44 -0.53 -0.68
CA ILE A 70 -11.51 0.42 -1.31
C ILE A 70 -12.08 0.91 -2.65
N CYS A 71 -12.45 0.00 -3.55
CA CYS A 71 -12.93 0.38 -4.88
C CYS A 71 -14.22 1.22 -4.79
N PHE A 72 -15.23 0.74 -4.07
CA PHE A 72 -16.51 1.46 -3.96
C PHE A 72 -16.38 2.73 -3.13
N GLY A 73 -15.64 2.70 -2.03
CA GLY A 73 -15.44 3.87 -1.16
C GLY A 73 -14.73 5.02 -1.86
N ASN A 74 -13.65 4.73 -2.58
CA ASN A 74 -12.90 5.73 -3.33
C ASN A 74 -13.71 6.29 -4.52
N VAL A 75 -14.38 5.43 -5.30
CA VAL A 75 -15.25 5.86 -6.40
C VAL A 75 -16.39 6.73 -5.88
N PHE A 76 -17.02 6.34 -4.77
CA PHE A 76 -18.07 7.13 -4.12
C PHE A 76 -17.58 8.53 -3.74
N VAL A 77 -16.39 8.65 -3.15
CA VAL A 77 -15.81 9.96 -2.80
C VAL A 77 -15.51 10.79 -4.04
N ILE A 78 -14.99 10.19 -5.12
CA ILE A 78 -14.76 10.88 -6.40
C ILE A 78 -16.08 11.43 -6.96
N CYS A 79 -17.14 10.62 -7.00
CA CYS A 79 -18.46 11.01 -7.48
C CYS A 79 -19.05 12.13 -6.62
N LEU A 80 -19.07 11.96 -5.31
CA LEU A 80 -19.58 12.94 -4.35
C LEU A 80 -18.88 14.31 -4.52
N ARG A 81 -17.55 14.32 -4.59
CA ARG A 81 -16.74 15.53 -4.79
C ARG A 81 -16.82 16.11 -6.21
N SER A 82 -17.39 15.37 -7.16
CA SER A 82 -17.63 15.86 -8.53
C SER A 82 -19.02 16.48 -8.66
N CYS A 83 -20.02 15.91 -7.99
CA CYS A 83 -21.38 16.45 -7.99
C CYS A 83 -21.52 17.69 -7.11
N VAL A 84 -20.76 17.76 -6.01
CA VAL A 84 -20.77 18.91 -5.11
C VAL A 84 -19.71 19.91 -5.57
N GLY A 85 -20.13 21.01 -6.20
CA GLY A 85 -19.25 22.15 -6.47
C GLY A 85 -18.58 22.58 -5.17
N SER A 86 -17.24 22.58 -5.16
CA SER A 86 -16.47 22.89 -3.96
C SER A 86 -15.86 24.28 -4.03
N GLU A 87 -15.83 24.98 -2.90
CA GLU A 87 -15.21 26.31 -2.79
C GLU A 87 -13.69 26.27 -3.00
N ASN A 88 -13.05 25.10 -2.83
CA ASN A 88 -11.62 24.89 -3.01
C ASN A 88 -11.35 23.81 -4.08
N GLU A 89 -11.33 24.24 -5.35
CA GLU A 89 -11.12 23.38 -6.52
C GLU A 89 -9.78 22.62 -6.44
N HIS A 90 -8.71 23.26 -5.97
CA HIS A 90 -7.35 22.69 -5.91
C HIS A 90 -7.26 21.51 -4.93
N HIS A 91 -7.74 21.70 -3.70
CA HIS A 91 -7.78 20.65 -2.69
C HIS A 91 -8.66 19.47 -3.12
N THR A 92 -9.74 19.77 -3.85
CA THR A 92 -10.65 18.75 -4.39
C THR A 92 -9.99 17.92 -5.50
N MET A 93 -9.19 18.54 -6.37
CA MET A 93 -8.40 17.81 -7.38
C MET A 93 -7.40 16.85 -6.75
N ALA A 94 -6.69 17.28 -5.69
CA ALA A 94 -5.74 16.43 -4.98
C ALA A 94 -6.44 15.23 -4.31
N ILE A 95 -7.59 15.43 -3.66
CA ILE A 95 -8.38 14.34 -3.07
C ILE A 95 -8.85 13.35 -4.13
N LYS A 96 -9.35 13.83 -5.29
CA LYS A 96 -9.75 12.95 -6.39
C LYS A 96 -8.56 12.14 -6.91
N SER A 97 -7.40 12.78 -7.06
CA SER A 97 -6.18 12.09 -7.49
C SER A 97 -5.71 11.03 -6.49
N LEU A 98 -5.79 11.31 -5.19
CA LEU A 98 -5.51 10.33 -4.12
C LEU A 98 -6.46 9.13 -4.22
N CYS A 99 -7.76 9.38 -4.39
CA CYS A 99 -8.74 8.30 -4.55
C CYS A 99 -8.48 7.45 -5.80
N CYS A 100 -8.02 8.06 -6.89
CA CYS A 100 -7.61 7.31 -8.08
C CYS A 100 -6.42 6.38 -7.80
N ALA A 101 -5.41 6.85 -7.05
CA ALA A 101 -4.27 6.04 -6.65
C ALA A 101 -4.71 4.89 -5.71
N ASP A 102 -5.53 5.19 -4.70
CA ASP A 102 -6.05 4.18 -3.75
C ASP A 102 -6.96 3.14 -4.42
N CYS A 103 -7.74 3.51 -5.45
CA CYS A 103 -8.48 2.54 -6.27
C CYS A 103 -7.58 1.47 -6.90
N LEU A 104 -6.35 1.82 -7.30
CA LEU A 104 -5.41 0.86 -7.89
C LEU A 104 -5.00 -0.23 -6.89
N MET A 105 -4.91 0.10 -5.59
CA MET A 105 -4.71 -0.89 -4.52
C MET A 105 -5.89 -1.87 -4.44
N GLY A 106 -7.13 -1.37 -4.56
CA GLY A 106 -8.32 -2.21 -4.59
C GLY A 106 -8.34 -3.17 -5.79
N VAL A 107 -7.93 -2.68 -6.97
CA VAL A 107 -7.77 -3.52 -8.18
C VAL A 107 -6.69 -4.58 -7.98
N TYR A 108 -5.54 -4.21 -7.40
CA TYR A 108 -4.49 -5.17 -7.04
C TYR A 108 -5.03 -6.30 -6.14
N LEU A 109 -5.72 -5.96 -5.05
CA LEU A 109 -6.28 -6.95 -4.13
C LEU A 109 -7.32 -7.85 -4.79
N PHE A 110 -8.16 -7.28 -5.67
CA PHE A 110 -9.13 -8.05 -6.43
C PHE A 110 -8.45 -9.13 -7.27
N PHE A 111 -7.36 -8.79 -7.97
CA PHE A 111 -6.61 -9.77 -8.75
C PHE A 111 -5.92 -10.82 -7.86
N ILE A 112 -5.31 -10.43 -6.74
CA ILE A 112 -4.74 -11.40 -5.79
C ILE A 112 -5.82 -12.38 -5.30
N GLY A 113 -7.00 -11.89 -4.92
CA GLY A 113 -8.13 -12.74 -4.53
C GLY A 113 -8.62 -13.65 -5.65
N ALA A 114 -8.68 -13.16 -6.89
CA ALA A 114 -9.08 -13.95 -8.05
C ALA A 114 -8.08 -15.07 -8.36
N PHE A 115 -6.78 -14.80 -8.29
CA PHE A 115 -5.73 -15.81 -8.51
C PHE A 115 -5.61 -16.79 -7.34
N ASP A 116 -5.88 -16.35 -6.10
CA ASP A 116 -5.99 -17.26 -4.95
C ASP A 116 -7.11 -18.29 -5.16
N VAL A 117 -8.30 -17.84 -5.59
CA VAL A 117 -9.42 -18.75 -5.92
C VAL A 117 -9.06 -19.67 -7.10
N LYS A 118 -8.42 -19.13 -8.14
CA LYS A 118 -8.03 -19.88 -9.34
C LYS A 118 -7.09 -21.05 -9.02
N TYR A 119 -6.17 -20.86 -8.08
CA TYR A 119 -5.15 -21.85 -7.73
C TYR A 119 -5.46 -22.61 -6.43
N CYS A 120 -6.68 -22.49 -5.91
CA CYS A 120 -7.12 -23.14 -4.68
C CYS A 120 -6.95 -24.67 -4.77
N GLY A 121 -6.37 -25.27 -3.73
CA GLY A 121 -6.10 -26.71 -3.62
C GLY A 121 -4.81 -27.19 -4.29
N GLU A 122 -4.26 -26.46 -5.27
CA GLU A 122 -3.08 -26.89 -6.05
C GLU A 122 -2.09 -25.74 -6.35
N TYR A 123 -1.98 -24.77 -5.44
CA TYR A 123 -1.15 -23.58 -5.67
C TYR A 123 0.32 -23.91 -5.93
N ASN A 124 0.92 -24.87 -5.22
CA ASN A 124 2.34 -25.20 -5.38
C ASN A 124 2.72 -25.57 -6.83
N ARG A 125 1.83 -26.26 -7.56
CA ARG A 125 2.06 -26.64 -8.96
C ARG A 125 2.16 -25.43 -9.89
N HIS A 126 1.49 -24.34 -9.52
CA HIS A 126 1.40 -23.12 -10.30
C HIS A 126 2.28 -21.99 -9.75
N ALA A 127 2.80 -22.12 -8.52
CA ALA A 127 3.52 -21.06 -7.81
C ALA A 127 4.69 -20.50 -8.63
N HIS A 128 5.56 -21.36 -9.17
CA HIS A 128 6.70 -20.92 -9.99
C HIS A 128 6.24 -20.16 -11.24
N VAL A 129 5.25 -20.71 -11.97
CA VAL A 129 4.72 -20.10 -13.20
C VAL A 129 4.02 -18.78 -12.90
N TRP A 130 3.28 -18.70 -11.80
CA TRP A 130 2.61 -17.48 -11.34
C TRP A 130 3.62 -16.39 -11.00
N MET A 131 4.61 -16.70 -10.16
CA MET A 131 5.62 -15.73 -9.72
C MET A 131 6.52 -15.26 -10.87
N GLU A 132 6.82 -16.09 -11.86
CA GLU A 132 7.56 -15.65 -13.06
C GLU A 132 6.69 -14.94 -14.10
N SER A 133 5.36 -15.00 -13.98
CA SER A 133 4.45 -14.44 -14.99
C SER A 133 4.50 -12.92 -15.07
N LEU A 134 4.25 -12.41 -16.28
CA LEU A 134 4.05 -10.98 -16.49
C LEU A 134 2.83 -10.46 -15.70
N SER A 135 1.80 -11.28 -15.51
CA SER A 135 0.60 -10.92 -14.75
C SER A 135 0.94 -10.55 -13.30
N CYS A 136 1.71 -11.42 -12.60
CA CYS A 136 2.17 -11.14 -11.24
C CYS A 136 3.02 -9.86 -11.19
N GLN A 137 3.94 -9.69 -12.15
CA GLN A 137 4.79 -8.50 -12.19
C GLN A 137 4.00 -7.20 -12.41
N LEU A 138 3.02 -7.20 -13.32
CA LEU A 138 2.16 -6.04 -13.58
C LEU A 138 1.27 -5.71 -12.38
N ILE A 139 0.65 -6.72 -11.76
CA ILE A 139 -0.18 -6.56 -10.56
C ILE A 139 0.68 -6.01 -9.40
N GLY A 140 1.89 -6.51 -9.23
CA GLY A 140 2.86 -6.00 -8.25
C GLY A 140 3.28 -4.55 -8.50
N SER A 141 3.53 -4.20 -9.76
CA SER A 141 3.83 -2.81 -10.14
C SER A 141 2.67 -1.86 -9.90
N LEU A 142 1.43 -2.34 -10.08
CA LEU A 142 0.22 -1.58 -9.79
C LEU A 142 0.09 -1.27 -8.30
N ALA A 143 0.38 -2.25 -7.45
CA ALA A 143 0.41 -2.05 -6.00
C ALA A 143 1.46 -1.02 -5.59
N LEU A 144 2.69 -1.11 -6.14
CA LEU A 144 3.74 -0.14 -5.84
C LEU A 144 3.37 1.26 -6.34
N LEU A 145 2.84 1.38 -7.56
CA LEU A 145 2.35 2.65 -8.09
C LEU A 145 1.31 3.27 -7.18
N SER A 146 0.34 2.47 -6.72
CA SER A 146 -0.71 2.90 -5.80
C SER A 146 -0.13 3.43 -4.48
N THR A 147 0.72 2.64 -3.81
CA THR A 147 1.27 3.02 -2.50
C THR A 147 2.13 4.27 -2.60
N GLU A 148 3.03 4.34 -3.58
CA GLU A 148 3.99 5.43 -3.70
C GLU A 148 3.31 6.74 -4.11
N VAL A 149 2.39 6.70 -5.09
CA VAL A 149 1.62 7.89 -5.48
C VAL A 149 0.77 8.37 -4.30
N SER A 150 0.12 7.47 -3.55
CA SER A 150 -0.67 7.86 -2.38
C SER A 150 0.18 8.57 -1.31
N VAL A 151 1.37 8.07 -0.97
CA VAL A 151 2.29 8.75 -0.02
C VAL A 151 2.70 10.13 -0.48
N MET A 152 3.10 10.25 -1.74
CA MET A 152 3.52 11.53 -2.32
C MET A 152 2.35 12.52 -2.37
N MET A 153 1.13 12.06 -2.66
CA MET A 153 -0.09 12.86 -2.62
C MET A 153 -0.44 13.33 -1.21
N LEU A 154 -0.36 12.45 -0.21
CA LEU A 154 -0.57 12.80 1.21
C LEU A 154 0.44 13.85 1.67
N THR A 155 1.70 13.71 1.27
CA THR A 155 2.75 14.68 1.58
C THR A 155 2.48 16.02 0.90
N TYR A 156 2.12 16.03 -0.39
CA TYR A 156 1.73 17.24 -1.12
C TYR A 156 0.55 17.96 -0.44
N MET A 157 -0.51 17.22 -0.12
CA MET A 157 -1.70 17.77 0.55
C MET A 157 -1.36 18.34 1.93
N THR A 158 -0.47 17.68 2.67
CA THR A 158 -0.02 18.15 3.97
C THR A 158 0.80 19.43 3.87
N LEU A 159 1.75 19.50 2.93
CA LEU A 159 2.58 20.68 2.70
C LEU A 159 1.75 21.88 2.21
N GLU A 160 0.75 21.65 1.34
CA GLU A 160 -0.17 22.70 0.90
C GLU A 160 -0.89 23.34 2.09
N LYS A 161 -1.40 22.53 3.03
CA LYS A 161 -2.06 23.02 4.24
C LYS A 161 -1.09 23.69 5.21
N TYR A 162 0.10 23.12 5.37
CA TYR A 162 1.15 23.67 6.21
C TYR A 162 1.49 25.10 5.82
N VAL A 163 1.76 25.35 4.54
CA VAL A 163 2.10 26.69 4.05
C VAL A 163 0.94 27.67 4.29
N CYS A 164 -0.30 27.26 4.02
CA CYS A 164 -1.47 28.13 4.21
C CYS A 164 -1.75 28.48 5.67
N ILE A 165 -1.52 27.55 6.61
CA ILE A 165 -1.86 27.71 8.04
C ILE A 165 -0.72 28.39 8.81
N VAL A 166 0.54 28.03 8.54
CA VAL A 166 1.70 28.54 9.27
C VAL A 166 2.16 29.90 8.72
N PHE A 167 1.98 30.15 7.42
CA PHE A 167 2.41 31.39 6.76
C PHE A 167 1.24 32.13 6.10
N PRO A 168 0.26 32.64 6.88
CA PRO A 168 -0.98 33.23 6.34
C PRO A 168 -0.76 34.51 5.51
N PHE A 169 0.36 35.22 5.71
CA PHE A 169 0.71 36.44 4.97
C PHE A 169 1.59 36.20 3.74
N HIS A 170 2.04 34.97 3.52
CA HIS A 170 2.72 34.63 2.29
C HIS A 170 1.64 34.40 1.21
N HIS A 171 1.66 35.18 0.13
CA HIS A 171 0.73 35.06 -1.02
C HIS A 171 0.91 33.75 -1.82
N TYR A 172 1.26 32.65 -1.17
CA TYR A 172 1.41 31.35 -1.78
C TYR A 172 0.04 30.68 -1.89
N ARG A 173 -0.66 30.98 -2.99
CA ARG A 173 -1.77 30.14 -3.47
C ARG A 173 -1.29 29.40 -4.71
N ALA A 174 -1.14 28.08 -4.60
CA ALA A 174 -0.92 27.25 -5.77
C ALA A 174 -2.15 27.35 -6.68
N GLY A 175 -2.02 28.06 -7.81
CA GLY A 175 -3.09 28.14 -8.80
C GLY A 175 -3.32 26.79 -9.48
N ARG A 176 -4.47 26.64 -10.14
CA ARG A 176 -4.89 25.39 -10.83
C ARG A 176 -3.81 24.75 -11.70
N LYS A 177 -3.09 25.55 -12.50
CA LYS A 177 -2.00 25.04 -13.36
C LYS A 177 -0.85 24.44 -12.55
N ARG A 178 -0.48 25.08 -11.42
CA ARG A 178 0.60 24.60 -10.55
C ARG A 178 0.19 23.31 -9.85
N THR A 179 -1.02 23.26 -9.28
CA THR A 179 -1.57 22.03 -8.70
C THR A 179 -1.59 20.91 -9.72
N LEU A 180 -2.11 21.14 -10.93
CA LEU A 180 -2.13 20.13 -11.99
C LEU A 180 -0.72 19.64 -12.33
N CYS A 181 0.24 20.55 -12.51
CA CYS A 181 1.64 20.21 -12.78
C CYS A 181 2.27 19.38 -11.65
N SER A 182 2.00 19.72 -10.38
CA SER A 182 2.45 18.94 -9.23
C SER A 182 1.84 17.54 -9.22
N LEU A 183 0.52 17.42 -9.42
CA LEU A 183 -0.17 16.12 -9.48
C LEU A 183 0.36 15.26 -10.63
N THR A 184 0.55 15.82 -11.83
CA THR A 184 1.11 15.09 -12.97
C THR A 184 2.56 14.66 -12.73
N SER A 185 3.35 15.50 -12.04
CA SER A 185 4.74 15.17 -11.68
C SER A 185 4.80 14.02 -10.67
N ILE A 186 3.89 14.00 -9.69
CA ILE A 186 3.78 12.91 -8.71
C ILE A 186 3.41 11.60 -9.43
N TRP A 187 2.43 11.63 -10.33
CA TRP A 187 2.07 10.45 -11.13
C TRP A 187 3.23 9.97 -12.00
N ALA A 188 3.91 10.88 -12.69
CA ALA A 188 5.06 10.55 -13.52
C ALA A 188 6.18 9.90 -12.69
N LEU A 189 6.50 10.46 -11.52
CA LEU A 189 7.46 9.88 -10.59
C LEU A 189 7.02 8.50 -10.11
N GLY A 190 5.75 8.34 -9.73
CA GLY A 190 5.17 7.04 -9.35
C GLY A 190 5.30 5.98 -10.45
N PHE A 191 5.01 6.35 -11.71
CA PHE A 191 5.19 5.45 -12.85
C PHE A 191 6.66 5.10 -13.08
N VAL A 192 7.57 6.07 -12.95
CA VAL A 192 9.02 5.80 -13.04
C VAL A 192 9.43 4.80 -11.96
N LEU A 193 8.96 4.99 -10.71
CA LEU A 193 9.28 4.06 -9.62
C LEU A 193 8.65 2.66 -9.82
N ALA A 194 7.44 2.59 -10.36
CA ALA A 194 6.76 1.32 -10.60
C ALA A 194 7.30 0.56 -11.82
N LEU A 195 7.83 1.26 -12.82
CA LEU A 195 8.23 0.65 -14.09
C LEU A 195 9.75 0.47 -14.22
N ALA A 196 10.57 1.17 -13.44
CA ALA A 196 12.03 1.04 -13.50
C ALA A 196 12.54 -0.42 -13.36
N PRO A 197 11.96 -1.31 -12.52
CA PRO A 197 12.41 -2.69 -12.43
C PRO A 197 12.24 -3.51 -13.72
N PHE A 198 11.37 -3.08 -14.64
CA PHE A 198 11.19 -3.74 -15.94
C PHE A 198 12.28 -3.36 -16.96
N CYS A 199 12.90 -2.19 -16.80
CA CYS A 199 13.90 -1.69 -17.75
C CYS A 199 15.22 -2.49 -17.70
N ASP A 200 15.60 -3.01 -16.54
CA ASP A 200 16.86 -3.73 -16.37
C ASP A 200 16.71 -5.02 -15.54
N ARG A 201 16.43 -6.13 -16.22
CA ARG A 201 16.39 -7.46 -15.58
C ARG A 201 17.75 -7.91 -15.04
N ASN A 202 18.87 -7.38 -15.54
CA ASN A 202 20.20 -7.75 -15.04
C ASN A 202 20.43 -7.16 -13.65
N THR A 203 19.97 -5.95 -13.37
CA THR A 203 20.09 -5.34 -12.04
C THR A 203 18.98 -5.78 -11.09
N PHE A 204 17.73 -5.83 -11.57
CA PHE A 204 16.56 -6.04 -10.70
C PHE A 204 16.13 -7.52 -10.58
N GLY A 205 16.39 -8.33 -11.61
CA GLY A 205 15.86 -9.71 -11.69
C GLY A 205 14.33 -9.73 -11.71
N ASN A 206 13.73 -10.80 -11.19
CA ASN A 206 12.28 -10.86 -10.97
C ASN A 206 11.91 -10.08 -9.70
N PHE A 207 11.83 -8.76 -9.78
CA PHE A 207 11.66 -7.86 -8.63
C PHE A 207 10.29 -8.05 -7.92
N TYR A 208 9.20 -8.03 -8.69
CA TYR A 208 7.85 -8.19 -8.17
C TYR A 208 7.50 -9.64 -7.87
N GLY A 209 7.95 -10.58 -8.71
CA GLY A 209 7.61 -11.99 -8.62
C GLY A 209 8.46 -12.81 -7.63
N ARG A 210 8.82 -12.25 -6.47
CA ARG A 210 9.60 -12.97 -5.44
C ARG A 210 8.73 -13.70 -4.42
N ASN A 211 7.45 -13.36 -4.36
CA ASN A 211 6.49 -13.97 -3.45
C ASN A 211 5.14 -14.11 -4.15
N GLY A 212 4.25 -14.92 -3.58
CA GLY A 212 2.93 -15.19 -4.16
C GLY A 212 2.02 -13.97 -4.28
N VAL A 213 2.26 -12.92 -3.48
CA VAL A 213 1.49 -11.66 -3.50
C VAL A 213 2.07 -10.60 -4.44
N CYS A 214 3.18 -10.90 -5.11
CA CYS A 214 3.82 -10.04 -6.09
C CYS A 214 4.30 -8.67 -5.56
N PHE A 215 4.56 -8.52 -4.24
CA PHE A 215 4.86 -7.23 -3.62
C PHE A 215 6.29 -7.18 -3.05
N PRO A 216 7.14 -6.19 -3.42
CA PRO A 216 8.57 -6.20 -3.12
C PRO A 216 8.93 -5.64 -1.73
N LEU A 217 8.19 -6.02 -0.68
CA LEU A 217 8.42 -5.54 0.69
C LEU A 217 9.53 -6.29 1.42
N HIS A 218 9.71 -7.59 1.17
CA HIS A 218 10.74 -8.37 1.85
C HIS A 218 11.97 -8.52 0.95
N SER A 219 13.15 -8.25 1.51
CA SER A 219 14.42 -8.45 0.82
C SER A 219 15.15 -9.66 1.40
N ASP A 220 15.15 -10.77 0.66
CA ASP A 220 15.89 -11.99 1.02
C ASP A 220 17.41 -11.82 0.77
N GLN A 221 18.24 -12.61 1.45
CA GLN A 221 19.70 -12.63 1.28
C GLN A 221 20.12 -12.95 -0.17
N ALA A 222 19.32 -13.73 -0.89
CA ALA A 222 19.56 -14.11 -2.29
C ALA A 222 19.19 -13.01 -3.33
N GLU A 223 18.76 -11.83 -2.89
CA GLU A 223 18.46 -10.73 -3.81
C GLU A 223 19.70 -10.12 -4.44
N LYS A 224 19.58 -9.74 -5.72
CA LYS A 224 20.58 -8.89 -6.37
C LYS A 224 20.73 -7.58 -5.58
N PRO A 225 21.96 -7.09 -5.39
CA PRO A 225 22.22 -5.91 -4.55
C PRO A 225 21.47 -4.67 -5.05
N GLY A 226 21.30 -4.52 -6.38
CA GLY A 226 20.54 -3.42 -6.98
C GLY A 226 19.06 -3.43 -6.59
N ALA A 227 18.38 -4.59 -6.67
CA ALA A 227 16.99 -4.73 -6.25
C ALA A 227 16.76 -4.41 -4.76
N ARG A 228 17.68 -4.88 -3.90
CA ARG A 228 17.63 -4.60 -2.46
C ARG A 228 17.80 -3.10 -2.20
N CYS A 229 18.83 -2.48 -2.78
CA CYS A 229 19.08 -1.04 -2.64
C CYS A 229 17.88 -0.22 -3.10
N TYR A 230 17.27 -0.60 -4.21
CA TYR A 230 16.09 0.06 -4.76
C TYR A 230 14.86 -0.03 -3.85
N SER A 231 14.49 -1.24 -3.42
CA SER A 231 13.36 -1.45 -2.51
C SER A 231 13.57 -0.75 -1.16
N THR A 232 14.79 -0.76 -0.62
CA THR A 232 15.15 0.02 0.58
C THR A 232 15.05 1.52 0.34
N GLY A 233 15.54 2.02 -0.79
CA GLY A 233 15.47 3.45 -1.14
C GLY A 233 14.04 3.97 -1.21
N ILE A 234 13.11 3.17 -1.76
CA ILE A 234 11.68 3.51 -1.81
C ILE A 234 11.04 3.43 -0.42
N PHE A 235 10.99 2.23 0.17
CA PHE A 235 10.20 2.00 1.37
C PHE A 235 10.80 2.57 2.66
N LEU A 236 12.13 2.67 2.75
CA LEU A 236 12.80 3.24 3.92
C LEU A 236 13.35 4.64 3.65
N GLY A 237 13.79 4.96 2.43
CA GLY A 237 14.27 6.30 2.11
C GLY A 237 13.12 7.28 1.89
N LEU A 238 12.43 7.13 0.75
CA LEU A 238 11.39 8.05 0.30
C LEU A 238 10.21 8.10 1.27
N ASN A 239 9.69 6.94 1.69
CA ASN A 239 8.51 6.88 2.55
C ASN A 239 8.79 7.35 3.98
N LEU A 240 9.98 7.08 4.54
CA LEU A 240 10.35 7.62 5.86
C LEU A 240 10.52 9.14 5.80
N PHE A 241 11.14 9.65 4.74
CA PHE A 241 11.29 11.08 4.54
C PHE A 241 9.93 11.78 4.41
N ALA A 242 9.02 11.21 3.61
CA ALA A 242 7.64 11.67 3.49
C ALA A 242 6.92 11.67 4.86
N PHE A 243 7.03 10.57 5.62
CA PHE A 243 6.44 10.44 6.95
C PHE A 243 6.97 11.50 7.93
N ILE A 244 8.28 11.75 7.96
CA ILE A 244 8.88 12.79 8.79
C ILE A 244 8.36 14.18 8.40
N LEU A 245 8.28 14.48 7.10
CA LEU A 245 7.72 15.74 6.62
C LEU A 245 6.25 15.92 7.03
N ILE A 246 5.45 14.86 6.95
CA ILE A 246 4.05 14.85 7.36
C ILE A 246 3.94 15.15 8.86
N VAL A 247 4.66 14.41 9.71
CA VAL A 247 4.65 14.59 11.17
C VAL A 247 5.11 15.99 11.56
N PHE A 248 6.20 16.48 10.97
CA PHE A 248 6.71 17.83 11.21
C PHE A 248 5.68 18.90 10.83
N SER A 249 5.12 18.80 9.62
CA SER A 249 4.14 19.75 9.10
C SER A 249 2.89 19.80 9.96
N TYR A 250 2.35 18.64 10.36
CA TYR A 250 1.18 18.57 11.24
C TYR A 250 1.46 19.08 12.66
N SER A 251 2.63 18.78 13.23
CA SER A 251 3.04 19.30 14.54
C SER A 251 3.13 20.82 14.54
N SER A 252 3.71 21.39 13.49
CA SER A 252 3.83 22.85 13.33
C SER A 252 2.48 23.52 13.07
N MET A 253 1.62 22.91 12.24
CA MET A 253 0.24 23.38 12.05
C MET A 253 -0.53 23.39 13.39
N PHE A 254 -0.43 22.31 14.16
CA PHE A 254 -1.08 22.19 15.47
C PHE A 254 -0.58 23.27 16.44
N TYR A 255 0.73 23.50 16.49
CA TYR A 255 1.30 24.57 17.32
C TYR A 255 0.83 25.97 16.89
N SER A 256 0.81 26.25 15.58
CA SER A 256 0.32 27.54 15.05
C SER A 256 -1.15 27.78 15.39
N ILE A 257 -1.99 26.74 15.26
CA ILE A 257 -3.40 26.79 15.63
C ILE A 257 -3.56 27.03 17.13
N GLN A 258 -2.86 26.30 18.00
CA GLN A 258 -2.95 26.51 19.46
C GLN A 258 -2.53 27.92 19.90
N LYS A 259 -1.47 28.46 19.27
CA LYS A 259 -1.02 29.83 19.52
C LYS A 259 -2.09 30.85 19.14
N THR A 260 -2.76 30.64 18.01
CA THR A 260 -3.84 31.51 17.52
C THR A 260 -5.11 31.37 18.37
N ALA A 261 -5.43 30.15 18.80
CA ALA A 261 -6.56 29.81 19.66
C ALA A 261 -6.53 30.53 21.01
N LYS A 262 -5.34 30.66 21.61
CA LYS A 262 -5.16 31.34 22.90
C LYS A 262 -5.48 32.85 22.84
N SER A 263 -5.51 33.42 21.64
CA SER A 263 -5.87 34.82 21.39
C SER A 263 -7.28 35.00 20.82
N ALA A 264 -8.01 33.91 20.57
CA ALA A 264 -9.32 33.92 19.90
C ALA A 264 -10.50 33.69 20.88
N ARG A 265 -11.71 34.06 20.46
CA ARG A 265 -12.96 33.99 21.25
C ARG A 265 -13.42 32.53 21.41
N GLN A 266 -14.20 32.20 22.44
CA GLN A 266 -14.62 30.82 22.78
C GLN A 266 -15.24 30.00 21.63
N THR A 267 -15.96 30.62 20.70
CA THR A 267 -16.56 29.91 19.55
C THR A 267 -15.55 29.52 18.46
N THR A 268 -14.47 30.29 18.30
CA THR A 268 -13.35 29.96 17.40
C THR A 268 -12.51 28.80 17.96
N PHE A 269 -12.41 28.69 19.30
CA PHE A 269 -11.69 27.61 19.98
C PHE A 269 -12.29 26.22 19.68
N ASP A 270 -13.61 26.07 19.71
CA ASP A 270 -14.28 24.78 19.42
C ASP A 270 -14.08 24.32 17.96
N LEU A 271 -14.06 25.25 17.01
CA LEU A 271 -13.78 24.97 15.61
C LEU A 271 -12.32 24.53 15.40
N GLU A 272 -11.37 25.21 16.05
CA GLU A 272 -9.94 24.91 15.99
C GLU A 272 -9.60 23.56 16.66
N VAL A 273 -10.25 23.21 17.77
CA VAL A 273 -10.13 21.88 18.40
C VAL A 273 -10.68 20.77 17.50
N SER A 274 -11.79 21.02 16.79
CA SER A 274 -12.35 20.07 15.83
C SER A 274 -11.42 19.82 14.63
N VAL A 275 -10.81 20.88 14.11
CA VAL A 275 -9.78 20.81 13.04
C VAL A 275 -8.52 20.09 13.52
N ALA A 276 -8.07 20.36 14.74
CA ALA A 276 -6.91 19.71 15.34
C ALA A 276 -7.12 18.21 15.59
N LYS A 277 -8.31 17.79 16.06
CA LYS A 277 -8.67 16.37 16.21
C LYS A 277 -8.63 15.63 14.88
N ARG A 278 -9.05 16.27 13.78
CA ARG A 278 -8.98 15.68 12.44
C ARG A 278 -7.52 15.41 12.02
N PHE A 279 -6.62 16.34 12.28
CA PHE A 279 -5.19 16.16 11.96
C PHE A 279 -4.54 15.06 12.79
N PHE A 280 -4.93 14.94 14.06
CA PHE A 280 -4.47 13.82 14.89
C PHE A 280 -4.83 12.46 14.29
N PHE A 281 -6.08 12.27 13.84
CA PHE A 281 -6.48 11.00 13.23
C PHE A 281 -5.73 10.70 11.94
N ILE A 282 -5.48 11.70 11.08
CA ILE A 282 -4.72 11.51 9.83
C ILE A 282 -3.29 11.05 10.12
N VAL A 283 -2.58 11.75 11.01
CA VAL A 283 -1.19 11.40 11.37
C VAL A 283 -1.15 10.03 12.05
N PHE A 284 -2.11 9.75 12.94
CA PHE A 284 -2.18 8.49 13.67
C PHE A 284 -2.39 7.30 12.73
N THR A 285 -3.33 7.39 11.78
CA THR A 285 -3.59 6.28 10.85
C THR A 285 -2.41 6.03 9.92
N ASP A 286 -1.77 7.10 9.43
CA ASP A 286 -0.58 6.97 8.58
C ASP A 286 0.59 6.35 9.36
N ALA A 287 0.83 6.79 10.61
CA ALA A 287 1.85 6.22 11.49
C ALA A 287 1.62 4.73 11.79
N MET A 288 0.38 4.34 12.07
CA MET A 288 0.04 2.93 12.30
C MET A 288 0.28 2.06 11.05
N CYS A 289 0.19 2.64 9.85
CA CYS A 289 0.43 1.93 8.61
C CYS A 289 1.91 1.83 8.24
N TRP A 290 2.68 2.90 8.45
CA TRP A 290 4.08 2.97 8.03
C TRP A 290 5.09 2.44 9.05
N ILE A 291 4.82 2.57 10.36
CA ILE A 291 5.75 2.07 11.39
C ILE A 291 6.05 0.56 11.21
N PRO A 292 5.06 -0.33 11.01
CA PRO A 292 5.32 -1.74 10.78
C PRO A 292 6.19 -1.99 9.54
N ILE A 293 5.99 -1.22 8.47
CA ILE A 293 6.76 -1.33 7.22
C ILE A 293 8.22 -0.94 7.45
N PHE A 294 8.47 0.18 8.14
CA PHE A 294 9.82 0.62 8.46
C PHE A 294 10.53 -0.39 9.36
N LEU A 295 9.84 -0.92 10.38
CA LEU A 295 10.39 -1.95 11.26
C LEU A 295 10.76 -3.22 10.48
N LEU A 296 9.87 -3.72 9.63
CA LEU A 296 10.15 -4.89 8.79
C LEU A 296 11.34 -4.65 7.85
N LYS A 297 11.44 -3.46 7.25
CA LYS A 297 12.57 -3.11 6.39
C LYS A 297 13.89 -3.00 7.15
N ILE A 298 13.90 -2.39 8.34
CA ILE A 298 15.09 -2.30 9.18
C ILE A 298 15.53 -3.71 9.64
N LEU A 299 14.59 -4.55 10.09
CA LEU A 299 14.88 -5.93 10.49
C LEU A 299 15.44 -6.76 9.31
N SER A 300 14.91 -6.54 8.10
CA SER A 300 15.41 -7.18 6.88
C SER A 300 16.84 -6.73 6.54
N LEU A 301 17.19 -5.46 6.78
CA LEU A 301 18.56 -4.95 6.61
C LEU A 301 19.52 -5.50 7.68
N LEU A 302 19.05 -5.70 8.91
CA LEU A 302 19.80 -6.34 10.00
C LEU A 302 19.93 -7.87 9.83
N GLN A 303 19.41 -8.43 8.73
CA GLN A 303 19.43 -9.85 8.40
C GLN A 303 18.78 -10.75 9.47
N VAL A 304 17.82 -10.19 10.21
CA VAL A 304 17.01 -10.96 11.16
C VAL A 304 16.02 -11.81 10.36
N GLN A 305 15.87 -13.09 10.71
CA GLN A 305 14.87 -13.95 10.08
C GLN A 305 13.45 -13.45 10.40
N ILE A 306 12.73 -13.00 9.38
CA ILE A 306 11.35 -12.53 9.48
C ILE A 306 10.43 -13.62 8.96
N THR A 307 9.40 -13.98 9.74
CA THR A 307 8.37 -14.91 9.28
C THR A 307 7.57 -14.28 8.14
N GLY A 308 7.44 -14.98 7.01
CA GLY A 308 6.64 -14.53 5.86
C GLY A 308 5.21 -14.14 6.22
N THR A 309 4.66 -14.73 7.27
CA THR A 309 3.32 -14.40 7.79
C THR A 309 3.21 -12.93 8.21
N LEU A 310 4.21 -12.35 8.88
CA LEU A 310 4.19 -10.94 9.26
C LEU A 310 4.16 -10.02 8.04
N ILE A 311 4.95 -10.36 7.01
CA ILE A 311 4.99 -9.63 5.74
C ILE A 311 3.64 -9.68 5.05
N LEU A 312 3.00 -10.85 5.01
CA LEU A 312 1.67 -11.01 4.43
C LEU A 312 0.63 -10.16 5.16
N TRP A 313 0.61 -10.15 6.50
CA TRP A 313 -0.30 -9.27 7.25
C TRP A 313 -0.06 -7.80 6.93
N VAL A 314 1.19 -7.35 6.81
CA VAL A 314 1.45 -5.95 6.45
C VAL A 314 0.95 -5.61 5.04
N VAL A 315 1.23 -6.46 4.06
CA VAL A 315 0.87 -6.22 2.64
C VAL A 315 -0.63 -6.36 2.38
N ILE A 316 -1.27 -7.36 2.98
CA ILE A 316 -2.68 -7.69 2.70
C ILE A 316 -3.64 -7.00 3.66
N PHE A 317 -3.19 -6.63 4.86
CA PHE A 317 -4.03 -6.01 5.88
C PHE A 317 -3.70 -4.53 6.08
N ILE A 318 -2.47 -4.21 6.49
CA ILE A 318 -2.13 -2.85 6.94
C ILE A 318 -2.10 -1.85 5.78
N LEU A 319 -1.39 -2.15 4.70
CA LEU A 319 -1.27 -1.25 3.53
C LEU A 319 -2.64 -0.89 2.94
N PRO A 320 -3.54 -1.85 2.66
CA PRO A 320 -4.86 -1.54 2.09
C PRO A 320 -5.78 -0.78 3.03
N ILE A 321 -5.70 -1.00 4.34
CA ILE A 321 -6.50 -0.22 5.31
C ILE A 321 -6.17 1.27 5.22
N ASN A 322 -4.91 1.64 5.00
CA ASN A 322 -4.53 3.04 4.83
C ASN A 322 -5.30 3.68 3.65
N SER A 323 -5.31 2.99 2.50
CA SER A 323 -6.03 3.41 1.29
C SER A 323 -7.56 3.42 1.44
N ALA A 324 -8.12 2.62 2.36
CA ALA A 324 -9.54 2.66 2.68
C ALA A 324 -9.89 3.85 3.60
N LEU A 325 -9.00 4.22 4.52
CA LEU A 325 -9.22 5.28 5.51
C LEU A 325 -8.96 6.68 4.95
N ASN A 326 -8.01 6.84 4.02
CA ASN A 326 -7.65 8.14 3.44
C ASN A 326 -8.89 8.96 2.99
N PRO A 327 -9.78 8.45 2.12
CA PRO A 327 -10.92 9.23 1.63
C PRO A 327 -11.92 9.60 2.75
N ILE A 328 -12.09 8.71 3.73
CA ILE A 328 -12.93 8.92 4.91
C ILE A 328 -12.36 10.08 5.74
N LEU A 329 -11.07 10.05 6.02
CA LEU A 329 -10.37 11.05 6.81
C LEU A 329 -10.26 12.41 6.13
N TYR A 330 -10.23 12.47 4.79
CA TYR A 330 -10.18 13.73 4.05
C TYR A 330 -11.57 14.27 3.64
N THR A 331 -12.59 13.42 3.56
CA THR A 331 -13.95 13.83 3.13
C THR A 331 -14.95 13.85 4.27
N ILE A 332 -15.07 12.78 5.04
CA ILE A 332 -16.14 12.62 6.05
C ILE A 332 -15.93 13.55 7.26
N THR A 333 -14.68 13.86 7.58
CA THR A 333 -14.30 14.80 8.66
C THR A 333 -14.41 16.28 8.26
N THR A 334 -14.84 16.60 7.04
CA THR A 334 -15.03 17.99 6.60
C THR A 334 -16.42 18.49 7.01
N SER A 335 -16.50 19.66 7.64
CA SER A 335 -17.75 20.31 8.09
C SER A 335 -18.83 20.38 7.01
N ALA A 336 -18.45 20.73 5.78
CA ALA A 336 -19.36 20.79 4.63
C ALA A 336 -20.05 19.45 4.30
N PHE A 337 -19.37 18.31 4.53
CA PHE A 337 -19.97 16.99 4.34
C PHE A 337 -20.88 16.61 5.51
N GLN A 338 -20.48 16.88 6.75
CA GLN A 338 -21.33 16.61 7.92
C GLN A 338 -22.63 17.41 7.90
N GLU A 339 -22.57 18.67 7.46
CA GLU A 339 -23.74 19.54 7.34
C GLU A 339 -24.71 19.01 6.26
N ARG A 340 -24.19 18.55 5.12
CA ARG A 340 -25.00 17.92 4.07
C ARG A 340 -25.53 16.54 4.44
N LEU A 341 -24.76 15.71 5.15
CA LEU A 341 -25.25 14.44 5.72
C LEU A 341 -26.42 14.70 6.67
N ARG A 342 -26.30 15.72 7.53
CA ARG A 342 -27.42 16.14 8.39
C ARG A 342 -28.64 16.57 7.59
N VAL A 343 -28.45 17.31 6.48
CA VAL A 343 -29.56 17.70 5.59
C VAL A 343 -30.17 16.50 4.89
N CYS A 344 -29.36 15.58 4.35
CA CYS A 344 -29.83 14.40 3.63
C CYS A 344 -30.54 13.40 4.57
N VAL A 345 -30.01 13.19 5.78
CA VAL A 345 -30.66 12.40 6.84
C VAL A 345 -31.93 13.10 7.33
N ARG A 346 -31.95 14.44 7.44
CA ARG A 346 -33.18 15.20 7.74
C ARG A 346 -34.27 14.99 6.69
N PHE A 347 -33.93 15.08 5.41
CA PHE A 347 -34.88 14.83 4.32
C PHE A 347 -35.43 13.40 4.39
N ARG A 348 -34.56 12.40 4.62
CA ARG A 348 -34.98 11.00 4.76
C ARG A 348 -35.80 10.70 6.02
N CYS A 349 -35.64 11.48 7.09
CA CYS A 349 -36.49 11.40 8.28
C CYS A 349 -37.83 12.15 8.14
N MET A 350 -37.94 13.12 7.22
CA MET A 350 -39.21 13.79 6.92
C MET A 350 -40.04 13.04 5.86
N ASP A 351 -39.41 12.21 5.04
CA ASP A 351 -40.10 11.36 4.04
C ASP A 351 -40.63 10.04 4.64
N ASN A 352 -40.26 9.74 5.89
CA ASN A 352 -40.64 8.52 6.63
C ASN A 352 -41.56 8.79 7.83
N ARG A 353 -42.18 9.98 7.87
CA ARG A 353 -43.12 10.43 8.89
C ARG A 353 -44.34 11.03 8.19
#